data_AF-A0A7J4EXC7-F1
#
_entry.id   AF-A0A7J4EXC7-F1
#
_cell.length_a   1.000
_cell.length_b   1.000
_cell.length_c   1.000
_cell.angle_alpha   90.00
_cell.angle_beta   90.00
_cell.angle_gamma   90.00
#
_symmetry.space_group_name_H-M   'P 1'
#
loop_
_entity.id
_entity.type
_entity.pdbx_description
1 polymer ?
#
loop_
_entity_poly.entity_id
_entity_poly.type
_entity_poly.pdbx_seq_one_letter_code
_entity_poly.pdbx_strand_id
1 'polypeptide(L)' 'MILMDENTRAIVQGITGRQGRFHTKEMLDFGTKIVAGVTPGKGG' A
#
# COMPACT_ATOMS: atom_id res chain seq x y z
N MET A 1 14.09 7.69 -11.44
CA MET A 1 13.56 6.57 -10.63
C MET A 1 14.57 5.44 -10.78
N ILE A 2 15.21 5.00 -9.69
CA ILE A 2 16.35 4.04 -9.79
C ILE A 2 15.91 2.60 -9.45
N LEU A 3 14.84 2.43 -8.66
CA LEU A 3 14.45 1.13 -8.10
C LEU A 3 12.99 0.72 -8.37
N MET A 4 12.20 1.59 -8.98
CA MET A 4 10.77 1.36 -9.17
C MET A 4 10.36 1.78 -10.58
N ASP A 5 9.28 1.19 -11.06
CA ASP A 5 8.63 1.46 -12.34
C ASP A 5 7.11 1.19 -12.22
N GLU A 6 6.37 1.33 -13.30
CA GLU A 6 4.94 1.05 -13.38
C GLU A 6 4.59 -0.43 -13.13
N ASN A 7 5.56 -1.35 -13.21
CA ASN A 7 5.38 -2.78 -12.96
C ASN A 7 5.61 -3.15 -11.50
N THR A 8 6.15 -2.21 -10.71
CA THR A 8 6.44 -2.41 -9.30
C THR A 8 5.16 -2.67 -8.51
N ARG A 9 5.14 -3.80 -7.80
CA ARG A 9 4.07 -4.20 -6.88
C ARG A 9 4.50 -3.89 -5.47
N ALA A 10 3.63 -3.27 -4.69
CA ALA A 10 3.92 -2.89 -3.31
C ALA A 10 2.90 -3.47 -2.33
N ILE A 11 3.31 -3.62 -1.07
CA ILE A 11 2.44 -3.97 0.05
C ILE A 11 2.45 -2.85 1.07
N VAL A 12 1.35 -2.66 1.80
CA VAL A 12 1.27 -1.66 2.88
C VAL A 12 1.18 -2.35 4.23
N GLN A 13 2.21 -2.18 5.05
CA GLN A 13 2.20 -2.61 6.44
C GLN A 13 1.50 -1.56 7.31
N GLY A 14 0.57 -2.00 8.17
CA GLY A 14 -0.27 -1.10 8.97
C GLY A 14 -1.39 -0.43 8.18
N ILE A 15 -1.86 -1.05 7.08
CA ILE A 15 -2.86 -0.49 6.18
C ILE A 15 -4.17 -0.07 6.88
N THR A 16 -4.54 -0.74 7.97
CA THR A 16 -5.78 -0.43 8.70
C THR A 16 -5.65 0.73 9.69
N GLY A 17 -4.44 1.23 9.92
CA GLY A 17 -4.22 2.44 10.71
C GLY A 17 -4.69 3.70 9.99
N ARG A 18 -4.87 4.82 10.72
CA ARG A 18 -5.37 6.08 10.16
C ARG A 18 -4.54 6.57 8.96
N GLN A 19 -3.22 6.60 9.11
CA GLN A 19 -2.31 7.06 8.05
C GLN A 19 -2.16 6.02 6.94
N GLY A 20 -2.05 4.74 7.30
CA GLY A 20 -2.00 3.64 6.33
C GLY A 20 -3.20 3.67 5.39
N ARG A 21 -4.41 3.83 5.94
CA ARG A 21 -5.64 3.92 5.14
C ARG A 21 -5.71 5.18 4.27
N PHE A 22 -5.31 6.33 4.82
CA PHE A 22 -5.34 7.60 4.11
C PHE A 22 -4.38 7.58 2.90
N HIS A 23 -3.11 7.28 3.12
CA HIS A 23 -2.12 7.27 2.04
C HIS A 23 -2.31 6.10 1.07
N THR A 24 -2.77 4.94 1.52
CA THR A 24 -3.05 3.84 0.59
C THR A 24 -4.15 4.22 -0.40
N LYS A 25 -5.16 4.98 0.04
CA LYS A 25 -6.19 5.51 -0.86
C LYS A 25 -5.57 6.43 -1.92
N GLU A 26 -4.75 7.40 -1.50
CA GLU A 26 -4.07 8.31 -2.42
C GLU A 26 -3.13 7.56 -3.39
N MET A 27 -2.40 6.55 -2.90
CA MET A 27 -1.51 5.70 -3.70
C MET A 27 -2.28 4.93 -4.79
N LEU A 28 -3.45 4.38 -4.44
CA LEU A 28 -4.32 3.68 -5.39
C LEU A 28 -4.91 4.66 -6.42
N ASP A 29 -5.38 5.82 -5.99
CA ASP A 29 -5.91 6.88 -6.87
C ASP A 29 -4.83 7.39 -7.84
N PHE A 30 -3.56 7.39 -7.41
CA PHE A 30 -2.40 7.75 -8.24
C PHE A 30 -1.89 6.61 -9.14
N GLY A 31 -2.49 5.41 -9.05
CA GLY A 31 -2.14 4.26 -9.91
C GLY A 31 -1.01 3.36 -9.39
N THR A 32 -0.61 3.50 -8.13
CA THR A 32 0.36 2.58 -7.51
C THR A 32 -0.26 1.19 -7.38
N LYS A 33 0.47 0.15 -7.80
CA LYS A 33 0.01 -1.25 -7.73
C LYS A 33 0.19 -1.81 -6.31
N ILE A 34 -0.69 -1.42 -5.39
CA ILE A 34 -0.77 -2.01 -4.04
C ILE A 34 -1.48 -3.37 -4.15
N VAL A 35 -0.77 -4.46 -3.84
CA VAL A 35 -1.27 -5.84 -4.03
C VAL A 35 -1.67 -6.53 -2.73
N ALA A 36 -1.23 -6.02 -1.58
CA ALA A 36 -1.64 -6.52 -0.28
C ALA A 36 -1.49 -5.44 0.79
N GLY A 37 -2.18 -5.63 1.90
CA GLY A 37 -1.99 -4.82 3.09
C GLY A 37 -2.11 -5.69 4.33
N VAL A 38 -1.21 -5.48 5.30
CA VAL A 38 -1.16 -6.30 6.52
C VAL A 38 -1.34 -5.42 7.75
N THR A 39 -1.91 -5.97 8.81
CA THR A 39 -1.92 -5.33 10.14
C THR A 39 -1.70 -6.42 11.19
N PRO A 40 -0.69 -6.31 12.06
CA PRO A 40 -0.49 -7.29 13.14
C PRO A 40 -1.76 -7.48 13.97
N GLY A 41 -2.16 -8.73 14.17
CA GLY A 41 -3.36 -9.08 14.94
C GLY A 41 -4.70 -8.90 14.21
N LYS A 42 -4.72 -8.41 12.97
CA LYS A 42 -5.87 -8.50 12.08
C LYS A 42 -5.53 -9.51 10.99
N GLY A 43 -6.13 -10.69 11.07
CA GLY A 43 -5.90 -11.77 10.10
C GLY A 43 -6.11 -11.25 8.67
N GLY A 44 -5.05 -11.34 7.87
CA GLY A 44 -4.92 -10.90 6.49
C GLY A 44 -3.65 -11.50 5.90
#